data_AF-A0A7H8JT38-F1
#
_entry.id   AF-A0A7H8JT38-F1
#
_cell.length_a   1.000
_cell.length_b   1.000
_cell.length_c   1.000
_cell.angle_alpha   90.00
_cell.angle_beta   90.00
_cell.angle_gamma   90.00
#
_symmetry.space_group_name_H-M   'P 1'
#
loop_
_entity.id
_entity.type
_entity.pdbx_description
1 polymer ?
#
loop_
_entity_poly.entity_id
_entity_poly.type
_entity_poly.pdbx_seq_one_letter_code
_entity_poly.pdbx_strand_id
1 'polypeptide(L)'
;MPGSSAVTRSTLRQQIADALRDEVLSGRLEPGQEFTVKEIADQYGVSATPVREALVDLAAQGLLDSVQHRGFCVHEFSLADYRGMIEARSLIADAIFAGVAARGAAGSTPGATQASGAVPASGATPASAPVSPASPGSTPHSTSTDEPARDADEPAPDADGRAPEGGGRAPGSDEPAPDPSARPARPGPGQEPGGVIRVELLAAVRRRGEEAQRAAAAGDLNVLIGYDLRFWREVSSLYGNPYLADFLGRLRLQSWVCVMPLLRRAGDLRGRLWSGHTELADALARHDAHAAHAIITEYNSHALALVEDLASRESARET
;
A
#
# COMPACT_ATOMS: atom_id res chain seq x y z
N MET A 1 -12.09 -7.93 28.51
CA MET A 1 -12.13 -8.87 27.36
C MET A 1 -11.34 -8.23 26.23
N PRO A 2 -10.20 -8.79 25.80
CA PRO A 2 -9.49 -8.26 24.64
C PRO A 2 -10.29 -8.58 23.37
N GLY A 3 -10.49 -7.56 22.54
CA GLY A 3 -11.26 -7.65 21.30
C GLY A 3 -10.69 -8.71 20.37
N SER A 4 -11.57 -9.62 19.94
CA SER A 4 -11.30 -10.58 18.89
C SER A 4 -10.88 -9.82 17.63
N SER A 5 -9.59 -9.86 17.25
CA SER A 5 -9.18 -9.51 15.90
C SER A 5 -10.04 -10.32 14.94
N ALA A 6 -10.81 -9.65 14.08
CA ALA A 6 -11.60 -10.30 13.06
C ALA A 6 -10.64 -11.14 12.20
N VAL A 7 -10.79 -12.46 12.23
CA VAL A 7 -10.07 -13.37 11.35
C VAL A 7 -10.62 -13.12 9.95
N THR A 8 -9.89 -12.37 9.14
CA THR A 8 -10.24 -12.16 7.73
C THR A 8 -10.12 -13.50 7.02
N ARG A 9 -11.23 -14.03 6.48
CA ARG A 9 -11.19 -15.23 5.63
C ARG A 9 -10.36 -14.92 4.38
N SER A 10 -9.14 -15.44 4.31
CA SER A 10 -8.31 -15.38 3.11
C SER A 10 -8.87 -16.36 2.07
N THR A 11 -8.99 -15.94 0.82
CA THR A 11 -9.35 -16.86 -0.27
C THR A 11 -8.21 -17.84 -0.54
N LEU A 12 -8.50 -19.01 -1.13
CA LEU A 12 -7.46 -19.97 -1.54
C LEU A 12 -6.42 -19.31 -2.47
N ARG A 13 -6.88 -18.45 -3.38
CA ARG A 13 -6.03 -17.60 -4.22
C ARG A 13 -5.04 -16.76 -3.40
N GLN A 14 -5.51 -16.07 -2.37
CA GLN A 14 -4.64 -15.24 -1.52
C GLN A 14 -3.60 -16.11 -0.79
N GLN A 15 -4.01 -17.28 -0.28
CA GLN A 15 -3.09 -18.22 0.37
C GLN A 15 -2.00 -18.72 -0.59
N ILE A 16 -2.37 -19.03 -1.84
CA ILE A 16 -1.42 -19.43 -2.89
C ILE A 16 -0.47 -18.29 -3.21
N ALA A 17 -0.98 -17.06 -3.37
CA ALA A 17 -0.14 -15.89 -3.65
C ALA A 17 0.84 -15.60 -2.51
N ASP A 18 0.40 -15.72 -1.26
CA ASP A 18 1.24 -15.54 -0.08
C ASP A 18 2.30 -16.63 0.02
N ALA A 19 1.93 -17.90 -0.19
CA ALA A 19 2.87 -19.02 -0.21
C ALA A 19 3.95 -18.84 -1.28
N LEU A 20 3.57 -18.49 -2.52
CA LEU A 20 4.52 -18.25 -3.60
C LEU A 20 5.45 -17.06 -3.30
N ARG A 21 4.93 -15.99 -2.70
CA ARG A 21 5.75 -14.85 -2.26
C ARG A 21 6.79 -15.29 -1.24
N ASP A 22 6.43 -16.16 -0.30
CA ASP A 22 7.36 -16.73 0.67
C ASP A 22 8.37 -17.68 0.00
N GLU A 23 7.99 -18.43 -1.03
CA GLU A 23 8.93 -19.24 -1.83
C GLU A 23 9.96 -18.37 -2.56
N VAL A 24 9.54 -17.26 -3.18
CA VAL A 24 10.44 -16.29 -3.82
C VAL A 24 11.37 -15.64 -2.78
N LEU A 25 10.84 -15.14 -1.66
CA LEU A 25 11.64 -14.49 -0.61
C LEU A 25 12.61 -15.45 0.11
N SER A 26 12.24 -16.72 0.22
CA SER A 26 13.13 -17.74 0.79
C SER A 26 14.18 -18.25 -0.20
N GLY A 27 14.04 -17.93 -1.49
CA GLY A 27 14.90 -18.42 -2.57
C GLY A 27 14.60 -19.86 -2.98
N ARG A 28 13.42 -20.41 -2.63
CA ARG A 28 12.95 -21.70 -3.18
C ARG A 28 12.52 -21.58 -4.64
N LEU A 29 12.00 -20.41 -5.00
CA LEU A 29 11.83 -19.99 -6.40
C LEU A 29 12.91 -18.94 -6.69
N GLU A 30 13.81 -19.27 -7.60
CA GLU A 30 14.95 -18.40 -7.93
C GLU A 30 14.57 -17.34 -8.97
N PRO A 31 15.17 -16.14 -8.94
CA PRO A 31 15.02 -15.16 -10.03
C PRO A 31 15.34 -15.79 -11.40
N GLY A 32 14.52 -15.49 -12.41
CA GLY A 32 14.64 -16.09 -13.74
C GLY A 32 14.08 -17.51 -13.87
N GLN A 33 13.63 -18.14 -12.78
CA GLN A 33 13.04 -19.48 -12.84
C GLN A 33 11.68 -19.44 -13.54
N GLU A 34 11.56 -20.16 -14.65
CA GLU A 34 10.31 -20.40 -15.37
C GLU A 34 9.50 -21.54 -14.74
N PHE A 35 8.18 -21.39 -14.68
CA PHE A 35 7.24 -22.41 -14.24
C PHE A 35 5.83 -22.19 -14.83
N THR A 36 5.05 -23.27 -14.87
CA THR A 36 3.70 -23.31 -15.42
C THR A 36 2.65 -23.31 -14.32
N VAL A 37 1.43 -22.90 -14.68
CA VAL A 37 0.25 -23.02 -13.80
C VAL A 37 0.06 -24.47 -13.32
N LYS A 38 0.35 -25.45 -14.19
CA LYS A 38 0.18 -26.88 -13.90
C LYS A 38 1.17 -27.33 -12.83
N GLU A 39 2.46 -26.98 -12.97
CA GLU A 39 3.48 -27.37 -11.99
C GLU A 39 3.16 -26.84 -10.60
N ILE A 40 2.76 -25.56 -10.48
CA ILE A 40 2.36 -24.98 -9.18
C ILE A 40 1.07 -25.62 -8.65
N ALA A 41 0.11 -25.92 -9.51
CA ALA A 41 -1.13 -26.61 -9.11
C ALA A 41 -0.84 -28.02 -8.57
N ASP A 42 0.04 -28.77 -9.24
CA ASP A 42 0.47 -30.10 -8.82
C ASP A 42 1.26 -30.02 -7.51
N GLN A 43 2.17 -29.04 -7.36
CA GLN A 43 2.95 -28.79 -6.13
C GLN A 43 2.07 -28.51 -4.91
N TYR A 44 1.02 -27.70 -5.08
CA TYR A 44 0.13 -27.32 -3.98
C TYR A 44 -1.10 -28.22 -3.82
N GLY A 45 -1.31 -29.19 -4.72
CA GLY A 45 -2.45 -30.11 -4.66
C GLY A 45 -3.81 -29.42 -4.84
N VAL A 46 -3.87 -28.38 -5.68
CA VAL A 46 -5.07 -27.56 -5.92
C VAL A 46 -5.42 -27.51 -7.42
N SER A 47 -6.60 -27.00 -7.76
CA SER A 47 -6.98 -26.81 -9.17
C SER A 47 -6.23 -25.64 -9.82
N ALA A 48 -6.16 -25.64 -11.16
CA ALA A 48 -5.41 -24.65 -11.93
C ALA A 48 -5.97 -23.22 -11.85
N THR A 49 -7.29 -23.05 -11.65
CA THR A 49 -7.94 -21.73 -11.65
C THR A 49 -7.43 -20.78 -10.54
N PRO A 50 -7.49 -21.15 -9.23
CA PRO A 50 -6.99 -20.28 -8.17
C PRO A 50 -5.47 -20.04 -8.26
N VAL A 51 -4.73 -21.00 -8.82
CA VAL A 51 -3.29 -20.85 -9.09
C VAL A 51 -3.05 -19.81 -10.17
N ARG A 52 -3.74 -19.90 -11.32
CA ARG A 52 -3.63 -18.92 -12.40
C ARG A 52 -3.94 -17.51 -11.90
N GLU A 53 -5.01 -17.35 -11.11
CA GLU A 53 -5.37 -16.05 -10.54
C GLU A 53 -4.28 -15.51 -9.61
N ALA A 54 -3.73 -16.34 -8.72
CA ALA A 54 -2.64 -15.95 -7.84
C ALA A 54 -1.38 -15.54 -8.62
N LEU A 55 -1.04 -16.26 -9.69
CA LEU A 55 0.11 -15.96 -10.55
C LEU A 55 -0.08 -14.64 -11.32
N VAL A 56 -1.29 -14.38 -11.82
CA VAL A 56 -1.62 -13.09 -12.44
C VAL A 56 -1.50 -11.94 -11.43
N ASP A 57 -1.93 -12.13 -10.18
CA ASP A 57 -1.76 -11.11 -9.14
C ASP A 57 -0.31 -10.80 -8.83
N LEU A 58 0.53 -11.83 -8.74
CA LEU A 58 1.97 -11.67 -8.50
C LEU A 58 2.67 -11.03 -9.71
N ALA A 59 2.21 -11.32 -10.92
CA ALA A 59 2.68 -10.62 -12.12
C ALA A 59 2.25 -9.14 -12.14
N ALA A 60 1.02 -8.83 -11.74
CA ALA A 60 0.55 -7.45 -11.59
C ALA A 60 1.29 -6.69 -10.47
N GLN A 61 1.83 -7.40 -9.48
CA GLN A 61 2.72 -6.85 -8.45
C GLN A 61 4.17 -6.69 -8.92
N GLY A 62 4.50 -7.16 -10.13
CA GLY A 62 5.85 -7.13 -10.69
C GLY A 62 6.83 -8.04 -9.97
N LEU A 63 6.36 -9.15 -9.37
CA LEU A 63 7.22 -10.21 -8.84
C LEU A 63 7.46 -11.33 -9.84
N LEU A 64 6.53 -11.48 -10.79
CA LEU A 64 6.61 -12.46 -11.86
C LEU A 64 6.44 -11.77 -13.20
N ASP A 65 7.02 -12.36 -14.24
CA ASP A 65 6.76 -12.02 -15.63
C ASP A 65 5.87 -13.09 -16.27
N SER A 66 4.87 -12.67 -17.05
CA SER A 66 4.05 -13.58 -17.85
C SER A 66 4.74 -13.85 -19.17
N VAL A 67 5.18 -15.10 -19.40
CA VAL A 67 5.86 -15.50 -20.63
C VAL A 67 4.88 -16.20 -21.55
N GLN A 68 4.65 -15.61 -22.73
CA GLN A 68 3.69 -16.11 -23.70
C GLN A 68 4.00 -17.58 -24.06
N HIS A 69 3.00 -18.44 -23.94
CA HIS A 69 3.09 -19.90 -24.18
C HIS A 69 4.03 -20.70 -23.25
N ARG A 70 4.70 -20.07 -22.28
CA ARG A 70 5.60 -20.75 -21.33
C ARG A 70 5.14 -20.71 -19.88
N GLY A 71 4.22 -19.80 -19.53
CA GLY A 71 3.68 -19.69 -18.18
C GLY A 71 4.16 -18.41 -17.51
N PHE A 72 4.86 -18.55 -16.39
CA PHE A 72 5.36 -17.43 -15.59
C PHE A 72 6.86 -17.63 -15.29
N CYS A 73 7.54 -16.52 -15.03
CA CYS A 73 8.94 -16.50 -14.63
C CYS A 73 9.08 -15.62 -13.39
N VAL A 74 9.94 -15.98 -12.43
CA VAL A 74 10.29 -15.05 -11.34
C VAL A 74 11.05 -13.88 -11.93
N HIS A 75 10.59 -12.65 -11.64
CA HIS A 75 11.22 -11.46 -12.18
C HIS A 75 12.67 -11.31 -11.69
N GLU A 76 13.59 -11.04 -12.62
CA GLU A 76 15.01 -10.84 -12.33
C GLU A 76 15.33 -9.34 -12.28
N PHE A 77 15.53 -8.83 -11.07
CA PHE A 77 15.84 -7.41 -10.86
C PHE A 77 17.34 -7.13 -10.99
N SER A 78 17.67 -6.06 -11.69
CA SER A 78 19.03 -5.54 -11.78
C SER A 78 19.39 -4.60 -10.62
N LEU A 79 20.68 -4.31 -10.45
CA LEU A 79 21.14 -3.29 -9.52
C LEU A 79 20.62 -1.88 -9.89
N ALA A 80 20.36 -1.62 -11.18
CA ALA A 80 19.75 -0.37 -11.61
C ALA A 80 18.29 -0.27 -11.14
N ASP A 81 17.54 -1.38 -11.20
CA ASP A 81 16.18 -1.44 -10.67
C ASP A 81 16.18 -1.17 -9.17
N TYR A 82 17.10 -1.78 -8.41
CA TYR A 82 17.23 -1.52 -6.98
C TYR A 82 17.46 -0.04 -6.65
N ARG A 83 18.36 0.63 -7.39
CA ARG A 83 18.59 2.08 -7.26
C ARG A 83 17.32 2.87 -7.51
N GLY A 84 16.60 2.56 -8.59
CA GLY A 84 15.33 3.20 -8.91
C GLY A 84 14.27 2.99 -7.83
N MET A 85 14.19 1.79 -7.23
CA MET A 85 13.27 1.51 -6.13
C MET A 85 13.62 2.30 -4.86
N ILE A 86 14.90 2.45 -4.53
CA ILE A 86 15.38 3.26 -3.40
C ILE A 86 15.06 4.74 -3.65
N GLU A 87 15.35 5.25 -4.85
CA GLU A 87 15.06 6.62 -5.26
C GLU A 87 13.56 6.94 -5.16
N ALA A 88 12.70 6.08 -5.72
CA ALA A 88 11.26 6.25 -5.65
C ALA A 88 10.75 6.26 -4.20
N ARG A 89 11.30 5.41 -3.32
CA ARG A 89 10.96 5.40 -1.89
C ARG A 89 11.40 6.69 -1.19
N SER A 90 12.58 7.21 -1.48
CA SER A 90 13.08 8.47 -0.92
C SER A 90 12.20 9.66 -1.32
N LEU A 91 11.88 9.81 -2.62
CA LEU A 91 11.03 10.90 -3.11
C LEU A 91 9.64 10.92 -2.46
N ILE A 92 9.05 9.74 -2.26
CA ILE A 92 7.75 9.62 -1.59
C ILE A 92 7.88 9.96 -0.10
N ALA A 93 8.91 9.47 0.58
CA ALA A 93 9.14 9.82 1.98
C ALA A 93 9.31 11.34 2.14
N ASP A 94 10.15 11.97 1.32
CA ASP A 94 10.39 13.42 1.34
C ASP A 94 9.08 14.22 1.19
N ALA A 95 8.25 13.84 0.21
CA ALA A 95 6.95 14.48 -0.01
C ALA A 95 5.99 14.31 1.18
N ILE A 96 5.97 13.12 1.79
CA ILE A 96 5.15 12.84 2.98
C ILE A 96 5.58 13.74 4.15
N PHE A 97 6.88 13.82 4.45
CA PHE A 97 7.39 14.62 5.57
C PHE A 97 7.28 16.12 5.32
N ALA A 98 7.52 16.59 4.09
CA ALA A 98 7.28 17.99 3.72
C ALA A 98 5.81 18.39 3.92
N GLY A 99 4.87 17.52 3.54
CA GLY A 99 3.44 17.75 3.76
C GLY A 99 3.06 17.79 5.25
N VAL A 100 3.69 16.97 6.09
CA VAL A 100 3.48 17.00 7.55
C VAL A 100 4.00 18.31 8.15
N ALA A 101 5.19 18.76 7.75
CA ALA A 101 5.77 20.02 8.21
C ALA A 101 4.90 21.23 7.84
N ALA A 102 4.41 21.28 6.59
CA ALA A 102 3.53 22.35 6.12
C ALA A 102 2.21 22.43 6.91
N ARG A 103 1.61 21.29 7.26
CA ARG A 103 0.39 21.24 8.10
C ARG A 103 0.65 21.64 9.55
N GLY A 104 1.80 21.26 10.11
CA GLY A 104 2.21 21.66 11.47
C GLY A 104 2.42 23.18 11.58
N ALA A 105 2.99 23.81 10.55
CA ALA A 105 3.13 25.26 10.49
C ALA A 105 1.77 25.98 10.35
N ALA A 106 0.85 25.44 9.55
CA ALA A 106 -0.49 26.03 9.35
C ALA A 106 -1.42 25.89 10.57
N GLY A 107 -1.23 24.86 11.41
CA GLY A 107 -1.96 24.69 12.68
C GLY A 107 -1.41 25.55 13.83
N SER A 108 -0.26 26.20 13.62
CA SER A 108 0.40 27.07 14.59
C SER A 108 0.16 28.54 14.22
N THR A 109 -1.11 28.98 14.13
CA THR A 109 -1.40 30.41 13.96
C THR A 109 -1.10 31.15 15.27
N PRO A 110 -0.13 32.09 15.32
CA PRO A 110 0.05 32.92 16.51
C PRO A 110 -1.15 33.84 16.65
N GLY A 111 -1.77 33.83 17.85
CA GLY A 111 -2.86 34.73 18.19
C GLY A 111 -2.46 36.20 18.06
N ALA A 112 -3.36 36.95 17.43
CA ALA A 112 -3.56 38.40 17.46
C ALA A 112 -2.43 39.29 18.04
N THR A 113 -1.90 40.18 17.19
CA THR A 113 -1.53 41.53 17.62
C THR A 113 -2.27 42.52 16.75
N GLN A 114 -3.23 43.22 17.36
CA GLN A 114 -3.84 44.42 16.81
C GLN A 114 -2.79 45.54 16.82
N ALA A 115 -2.64 46.25 15.70
CA ALA A 115 -2.22 47.66 15.72
C ALA A 115 -2.73 48.37 14.46
N SER A 116 -3.62 49.31 14.74
CA SER A 116 -4.29 50.28 13.88
C SER A 116 -3.36 51.13 13.00
N GLY A 117 -3.82 51.40 11.76
CA GLY A 117 -3.84 52.76 11.20
C GLY A 117 -2.89 53.07 10.04
N ALA A 118 -3.42 53.11 8.81
CA ALA A 118 -3.41 54.29 7.93
C ALA A 118 -3.90 53.95 6.50
N VAL A 119 -4.86 54.73 6.01
CA VAL A 119 -5.37 54.80 4.62
C VAL A 119 -4.77 56.08 3.99
N PRO A 120 -4.38 56.09 2.70
CA PRO A 120 -5.23 56.64 1.61
C PRO A 120 -5.23 55.73 0.35
N ALA A 121 -6.36 55.45 -0.35
CA ALA A 121 -7.07 56.25 -1.38
C ALA A 121 -6.14 56.87 -2.46
N SER A 122 -6.35 56.82 -3.78
CA SER A 122 -7.33 56.27 -4.74
C SER A 122 -6.71 56.47 -6.16
N GLY A 123 -7.05 55.66 -7.16
CA GLY A 123 -6.65 55.92 -8.55
C GLY A 123 -7.03 54.81 -9.53
N ALA A 124 -7.94 55.11 -10.45
CA ALA A 124 -8.70 54.19 -11.29
C ALA A 124 -7.95 53.55 -12.48
N THR A 125 -8.40 52.35 -12.85
CA THR A 125 -8.21 51.57 -14.10
C THR A 125 -9.03 52.19 -15.28
N PRO A 126 -9.07 51.65 -16.54
CA PRO A 126 -8.53 50.38 -17.07
C PRO A 126 -7.92 50.41 -18.49
N ALA A 127 -7.34 49.26 -18.90
CA ALA A 127 -7.69 48.49 -20.13
C ALA A 127 -6.46 47.92 -20.85
N SER A 128 -6.43 46.59 -21.01
CA SER A 128 -6.35 45.90 -22.32
C SER A 128 -6.07 44.39 -22.12
N ALA A 129 -6.90 43.58 -22.79
CA ALA A 129 -6.60 42.23 -23.24
C ALA A 129 -6.67 42.26 -24.79
N PRO A 130 -6.43 41.18 -25.56
CA PRO A 130 -6.00 39.81 -25.20
C PRO A 130 -4.84 39.30 -26.11
N VAL A 131 -4.51 37.99 -26.07
CA VAL A 131 -4.42 37.07 -27.25
C VAL A 131 -3.71 35.75 -26.88
N SER A 132 -4.37 34.62 -27.18
CA SER A 132 -3.80 33.26 -27.29
C SER A 132 -3.24 33.00 -28.71
N PRO A 133 -2.35 32.01 -28.89
CA PRO A 133 -2.68 30.88 -29.78
C PRO A 133 -2.16 29.52 -29.22
N ALA A 134 -2.97 28.45 -29.19
CA ALA A 134 -3.31 27.49 -30.25
C ALA A 134 -2.41 26.23 -30.28
N SER A 135 -3.03 25.06 -30.14
CA SER A 135 -2.50 23.75 -30.51
C SER A 135 -3.25 23.23 -31.75
N PRO A 136 -2.59 22.54 -32.69
CA PRO A 136 -3.23 21.57 -33.58
C PRO A 136 -2.80 20.14 -33.17
N GLY A 137 -3.54 19.06 -33.37
CA GLY A 137 -4.80 18.78 -34.04
C GLY A 137 -4.90 17.24 -34.17
N SER A 138 -6.10 16.69 -34.23
CA SER A 138 -6.39 15.42 -34.94
C SER A 138 -7.90 15.29 -35.11
N THR A 139 -8.28 15.11 -36.36
CA THR A 139 -9.64 15.06 -36.91
C THR A 139 -10.34 13.71 -36.69
N PRO A 140 -11.69 13.67 -36.76
CA PRO A 140 -12.51 12.48 -36.59
C PRO A 140 -12.87 11.81 -37.93
N HIS A 141 -13.30 10.55 -37.86
CA HIS A 141 -14.12 9.93 -38.90
C HIS A 141 -15.40 9.39 -38.26
N SER A 142 -16.53 9.88 -38.76
CA SER A 142 -17.87 9.34 -38.54
C SER A 142 -18.46 9.00 -39.91
N THR A 143 -19.13 7.86 -40.01
CA THR A 143 -20.37 7.76 -40.78
C THR A 143 -21.30 6.71 -40.15
N SER A 144 -22.49 7.21 -39.81
CA SER A 144 -23.81 6.57 -39.67
C SER A 144 -24.11 5.64 -40.88
N THR A 145 -25.01 4.65 -40.86
CA THR A 145 -26.46 4.73 -40.56
C THR A 145 -27.09 3.32 -40.55
N ASP A 146 -28.18 3.20 -39.77
CA ASP A 146 -29.51 2.63 -40.14
C ASP A 146 -30.07 1.47 -39.31
N GLU A 147 -31.31 1.69 -38.85
CA GLU A 147 -32.27 0.87 -38.10
C GLU A 147 -33.09 -0.03 -39.08
N PRO A 148 -34.19 -0.79 -38.73
CA PRO A 148 -35.06 -0.75 -37.53
C PRO A 148 -35.54 -2.11 -36.95
N ALA A 149 -36.30 -1.94 -35.85
CA ALA A 149 -37.08 -2.84 -34.97
C ALA A 149 -37.92 -3.98 -35.57
N ARG A 150 -38.24 -4.98 -34.71
CA ARG A 150 -39.53 -5.70 -34.65
C ARG A 150 -39.91 -6.18 -33.24
N ASP A 151 -41.17 -5.92 -32.90
CA ASP A 151 -41.98 -6.39 -31.77
C ASP A 151 -42.09 -7.93 -31.67
N ALA A 152 -42.35 -8.44 -30.45
CA ALA A 152 -43.57 -9.20 -30.11
C ALA A 152 -43.55 -9.78 -28.68
N ASP A 153 -44.66 -9.54 -27.97
CA ASP A 153 -45.41 -10.41 -27.04
C ASP A 153 -44.83 -10.96 -25.72
N GLU A 154 -45.49 -10.53 -24.65
CA GLU A 154 -45.78 -11.17 -23.34
C GLU A 154 -46.56 -12.52 -23.50
N PRO A 155 -46.94 -13.31 -22.45
CA PRO A 155 -47.16 -12.95 -21.04
C PRO A 155 -46.70 -13.96 -19.95
N ALA A 156 -46.88 -13.53 -18.69
CA ALA A 156 -46.87 -14.30 -17.44
C ALA A 156 -48.06 -15.27 -17.28
N PRO A 157 -48.08 -16.06 -16.18
CA PRO A 157 -49.34 -16.29 -15.48
C PRO A 157 -49.28 -16.12 -13.94
N ASP A 158 -50.38 -15.50 -13.46
CA ASP A 158 -51.10 -15.59 -12.18
C ASP A 158 -51.33 -17.05 -11.68
N ALA A 159 -51.77 -17.42 -10.47
CA ALA A 159 -52.08 -16.81 -9.17
C ALA A 159 -52.36 -17.97 -8.17
N ASP A 160 -52.73 -17.59 -6.94
CA ASP A 160 -53.51 -18.32 -5.91
C ASP A 160 -52.81 -19.14 -4.80
N GLY A 161 -53.11 -18.74 -3.56
CA GLY A 161 -52.77 -19.46 -2.33
C GLY A 161 -53.18 -18.73 -1.05
N ARG A 162 -54.48 -18.76 -0.75
CA ARG A 162 -55.20 -18.17 0.40
C ARG A 162 -54.72 -18.69 1.78
N ALA A 163 -54.83 -17.83 2.81
CA ALA A 163 -54.55 -18.08 4.24
C ALA A 163 -55.47 -19.13 4.92
N PRO A 164 -55.25 -19.47 6.22
CA PRO A 164 -55.96 -18.72 7.27
C PRO A 164 -55.20 -18.51 8.61
N GLU A 165 -55.94 -17.88 9.52
CA GLU A 165 -55.61 -17.06 10.69
C GLU A 165 -55.26 -17.78 12.01
N GLY A 166 -54.77 -16.97 12.96
CA GLY A 166 -54.79 -17.18 14.42
C GLY A 166 -53.56 -16.48 15.04
N GLY A 167 -53.63 -15.48 15.92
CA GLY A 167 -54.64 -15.05 16.89
C GLY A 167 -53.90 -14.84 18.21
N GLY A 168 -53.73 -13.59 18.66
CA GLY A 168 -53.12 -13.30 19.97
C GLY A 168 -52.61 -11.87 20.11
N ARG A 169 -53.38 -11.04 20.83
CA ARG A 169 -53.06 -9.64 21.19
C ARG A 169 -52.88 -9.53 22.70
N ALA A 170 -51.80 -8.90 23.16
CA ALA A 170 -51.68 -8.20 24.47
C ALA A 170 -50.37 -7.35 24.48
N PRO A 171 -50.20 -6.35 25.37
CA PRO A 171 -49.93 -4.97 24.94
C PRO A 171 -48.62 -4.34 25.45
N GLY A 172 -48.20 -3.25 24.77
CA GLY A 172 -47.73 -2.03 25.43
C GLY A 172 -46.23 -1.86 25.70
N SER A 173 -45.52 -1.25 24.75
CA SER A 173 -44.49 -0.24 25.02
C SER A 173 -44.24 0.53 23.71
N ASP A 174 -44.93 1.67 23.56
CA ASP A 174 -44.68 2.64 22.48
C ASP A 174 -43.29 3.26 22.68
N GLU A 175 -42.29 2.67 22.04
CA GLU A 175 -41.05 3.34 21.69
C GLU A 175 -40.93 3.20 20.16
N PRO A 176 -40.91 4.29 19.38
CA PRO A 176 -40.90 4.19 17.93
C PRO A 176 -39.64 3.46 17.49
N ALA A 177 -39.83 2.35 16.76
CA ALA A 177 -38.73 1.61 16.15
C ALA A 177 -37.84 2.58 15.36
N PRO A 178 -36.50 2.53 15.50
CA PRO A 178 -35.61 3.42 14.77
C PRO A 178 -35.79 3.18 13.27
N ASP A 179 -36.03 4.27 12.54
CA ASP A 179 -36.18 4.27 11.09
C ASP A 179 -34.95 3.58 10.45
N PRO A 180 -35.11 2.43 9.78
CA PRO A 180 -34.00 1.71 9.15
C PRO A 180 -33.40 2.46 7.96
N SER A 181 -33.99 3.59 7.55
CA SER A 181 -33.47 4.49 6.53
C SER A 181 -32.74 5.73 7.09
N ALA A 182 -32.68 5.89 8.42
CA ALA A 182 -31.91 6.95 9.06
C ALA A 182 -30.40 6.68 8.95
N ARG A 183 -29.71 7.45 8.11
CA ARG A 183 -28.24 7.47 8.08
C ARG A 183 -27.69 7.87 9.45
N PRO A 184 -26.67 7.19 9.99
CA PRO A 184 -26.05 7.62 11.23
C PRO A 184 -25.55 9.07 11.10
N ALA A 185 -25.81 9.88 12.12
CA ALA A 185 -25.33 11.26 12.18
C ALA A 185 -23.81 11.27 11.94
N ARG A 186 -23.36 12.08 10.97
CA ARG A 186 -21.92 12.30 10.77
C ARG A 186 -21.34 12.90 12.06
N PRO A 187 -20.22 12.38 12.59
CA PRO A 187 -19.57 12.99 13.73
C PRO A 187 -19.20 14.44 13.38
N GLY A 188 -19.44 15.35 14.33
CA GLY A 188 -19.10 16.76 14.16
C GLY A 188 -17.58 16.96 13.98
N PRO A 189 -17.16 18.09 13.37
CA PRO A 189 -15.75 18.39 13.20
C PRO A 189 -15.14 18.65 14.58
N GLY A 190 -14.41 17.68 15.12
CA GLY A 190 -13.72 17.82 16.41
C GLY A 190 -13.67 16.57 17.29
N GLN A 191 -14.34 15.48 16.93
CA GLN A 191 -14.22 14.22 17.67
C GLN A 191 -13.54 13.17 16.79
N GLU A 192 -12.21 13.26 16.68
CA GLU A 192 -11.38 12.30 15.98
C GLU A 192 -11.28 11.00 16.80
N PRO A 193 -11.89 9.88 16.37
CA PRO A 193 -11.60 8.56 16.96
C PRO A 193 -10.13 8.10 16.74
N GLY A 194 -9.29 8.94 16.10
CA GLY A 194 -7.93 8.64 15.67
C GLY A 194 -6.86 8.58 16.76
N GLY A 195 -7.09 9.12 17.97
CA GLY A 195 -6.06 9.15 19.03
C GLY A 195 -5.68 7.75 19.54
N VAL A 196 -6.67 6.93 19.89
CA VAL A 196 -6.45 5.56 20.41
C VAL A 196 -5.89 4.65 19.31
N ILE A 197 -6.47 4.71 18.10
CA ILE A 197 -6.00 3.95 16.94
C ILE A 197 -4.52 4.28 16.63
N ARG A 198 -4.14 5.57 16.71
CA ARG A 198 -2.76 6.00 16.48
C ARG A 198 -1.80 5.47 17.54
N VAL A 199 -2.20 5.44 18.80
CA VAL A 199 -1.39 4.87 19.89
C VAL A 199 -1.17 3.35 19.69
N GLU A 200 -2.23 2.62 19.32
CA GLU A 200 -2.14 1.18 19.03
C GLU A 200 -1.22 0.90 17.83
N LEU A 201 -1.33 1.70 16.76
CA LEU A 201 -0.46 1.61 15.59
C LEU A 201 1.00 1.90 15.95
N LEU A 202 1.28 2.96 16.71
CA LEU A 202 2.65 3.27 17.16
C LEU A 202 3.23 2.15 18.05
N ALA A 203 2.41 1.56 18.93
CA ALA A 203 2.82 0.40 19.71
C ALA A 203 3.10 -0.82 18.82
N ALA A 204 2.31 -1.04 17.77
CA ALA A 204 2.56 -2.10 16.79
C ALA A 204 3.86 -1.85 16.00
N VAL A 205 4.10 -0.62 15.53
CA VAL A 205 5.35 -0.20 14.88
C VAL A 205 6.54 -0.50 15.77
N ARG A 206 6.50 -0.08 17.05
CA ARG A 206 7.59 -0.35 18.00
C ARG A 206 7.87 -1.84 18.16
N ARG A 207 6.83 -2.65 18.43
CA ARG A 207 7.00 -4.11 18.60
C ARG A 207 7.61 -4.77 17.36
N ARG A 208 7.18 -4.38 16.15
CA ARG A 208 7.76 -4.92 14.91
C ARG A 208 9.20 -4.43 14.69
N GLY A 209 9.50 -3.19 15.07
CA GLY A 209 10.84 -2.63 14.99
C GLY A 209 11.84 -3.35 15.91
N GLU A 210 11.44 -3.67 17.14
CA GLU A 210 12.29 -4.43 18.08
C GLU A 210 12.65 -5.83 17.54
N GLU A 211 11.69 -6.52 16.93
CA GLU A 211 11.93 -7.83 16.30
C GLU A 211 12.83 -7.71 15.06
N ALA A 212 12.60 -6.71 14.20
CA ALA A 212 13.42 -6.45 13.02
C ALA A 212 14.86 -6.10 13.41
N GLN A 213 15.05 -5.22 14.38
CA GLN A 213 16.36 -4.83 14.90
C GLN A 213 17.13 -6.02 15.50
N ARG A 214 16.45 -6.86 16.30
CA ARG A 214 17.07 -8.08 16.84
C ARG A 214 17.49 -9.06 15.74
N ALA A 215 16.65 -9.27 14.74
CA ALA A 215 16.98 -10.12 13.59
C ALA A 215 18.13 -9.56 12.75
N ALA A 216 18.14 -8.25 12.50
CA ALA A 216 19.22 -7.57 11.80
C ALA A 216 20.56 -7.70 12.54
N ALA A 217 20.58 -7.46 13.85
CA ALA A 217 21.78 -7.61 14.67
C ALA A 217 22.29 -9.07 14.68
N ALA A 218 21.38 -10.04 14.69
CA ALA A 218 21.70 -11.47 14.65
C ALA A 218 22.09 -11.97 13.24
N GLY A 219 21.88 -11.19 12.19
CA GLY A 219 22.10 -11.62 10.80
C GLY A 219 21.05 -12.61 10.28
N ASP A 220 19.88 -12.72 10.94
CA ASP A 220 18.82 -13.64 10.53
C ASP A 220 17.95 -13.00 9.44
N LEU A 221 18.32 -13.27 8.19
CA LEU A 221 17.68 -12.66 7.03
C LEU A 221 16.20 -13.05 6.88
N ASN A 222 15.85 -14.32 7.13
CA ASN A 222 14.47 -14.79 6.96
C ASN A 222 13.53 -14.11 7.95
N VAL A 223 13.97 -14.01 9.21
CA VAL A 223 13.21 -13.32 10.26
C VAL A 223 13.16 -11.82 9.99
N LEU A 224 14.30 -11.22 9.59
CA LEU A 224 14.37 -9.79 9.29
C LEU A 224 13.41 -9.39 8.18
N ILE A 225 13.41 -10.06 7.03
CA ILE A 225 12.56 -9.71 5.88
C ILE A 225 11.10 -9.62 6.31
N GLY A 226 10.60 -10.65 7.01
CA GLY A 226 9.21 -10.69 7.46
C GLY A 226 8.86 -9.54 8.42
N TYR A 227 9.75 -9.23 9.35
CA TYR A 227 9.51 -8.13 10.31
C TYR A 227 9.72 -6.74 9.71
N ASP A 228 10.66 -6.57 8.78
CA ASP A 228 10.89 -5.33 8.05
C ASP A 228 9.68 -4.98 7.18
N LEU A 229 9.17 -5.92 6.38
CA LEU A 229 7.97 -5.72 5.57
C LEU A 229 6.76 -5.33 6.42
N ARG A 230 6.54 -6.00 7.56
CA ARG A 230 5.47 -5.65 8.49
C ARG A 230 5.69 -4.28 9.13
N PHE A 231 6.89 -3.99 9.60
CA PHE A 231 7.24 -2.72 10.22
C PHE A 231 6.94 -1.55 9.30
N TRP A 232 7.44 -1.59 8.07
CA TRP A 232 7.26 -0.51 7.11
C TRP A 232 5.81 -0.37 6.63
N ARG A 233 5.05 -1.46 6.57
CA ARG A 233 3.61 -1.39 6.30
C ARG A 233 2.89 -0.62 7.40
N GLU A 234 3.15 -0.94 8.67
CA GLU A 234 2.54 -0.21 9.79
C GLU A 234 2.97 1.28 9.82
N VAL A 235 4.26 1.57 9.56
CA VAL A 235 4.75 2.95 9.43
C VAL A 235 4.02 3.69 8.31
N SER A 236 3.84 3.04 7.15
CA SER A 236 3.18 3.66 5.99
C SER A 236 1.70 3.92 6.23
N SER A 237 1.04 3.06 7.00
CA SER A 237 -0.37 3.25 7.42
C SER A 237 -0.56 4.50 8.27
N LEU A 238 0.45 4.95 9.02
CA LEU A 238 0.37 6.19 9.82
C LEU A 238 0.15 7.45 8.96
N TYR A 239 0.49 7.40 7.67
CA TYR A 239 0.31 8.52 6.75
C TYR A 239 -1.13 8.65 6.22
N GLY A 240 -1.98 7.64 6.45
CA GLY A 240 -3.41 7.70 6.14
C GLY A 240 -3.76 7.63 4.64
N ASN A 241 -2.79 7.42 3.74
CA ASN A 241 -3.02 7.24 2.32
C ASN A 241 -2.81 5.75 1.94
N PRO A 242 -3.89 4.97 1.72
CA PRO A 242 -3.78 3.55 1.43
C PRO A 242 -3.08 3.26 0.10
N TYR A 243 -3.25 4.12 -0.92
CA TYR A 243 -2.60 3.94 -2.21
C TYR A 243 -1.08 4.07 -2.11
N LEU A 244 -0.59 5.03 -1.32
CA LEU A 244 0.84 5.17 -1.06
C LEU A 244 1.37 4.01 -0.20
N ALA A 245 0.62 3.59 0.81
CA ALA A 245 1.02 2.46 1.65
C ALA A 245 1.15 1.17 0.83
N ASP A 246 0.19 0.89 -0.06
CA ASP A 246 0.22 -0.27 -0.94
C ASP A 246 1.38 -0.20 -1.94
N PHE A 247 1.61 0.97 -2.53
CA PHE A 247 2.70 1.20 -3.47
C PHE A 247 4.08 1.00 -2.79
N LEU A 248 4.29 1.61 -1.62
CA LEU A 248 5.53 1.46 -0.85
C LEU A 248 5.73 0.02 -0.38
N GLY A 249 4.65 -0.68 -0.02
CA GLY A 249 4.69 -2.10 0.31
C GLY A 249 5.18 -2.96 -0.85
N ARG A 250 4.68 -2.73 -2.07
CA ARG A 250 5.14 -3.44 -3.28
C ARG A 250 6.60 -3.15 -3.60
N LEU A 251 7.00 -1.88 -3.63
CA LEU A 251 8.40 -1.50 -3.89
C LEU A 251 9.37 -2.14 -2.89
N ARG A 252 8.96 -2.25 -1.63
CA ARG A 252 9.81 -2.84 -0.58
C ARG A 252 9.94 -4.34 -0.72
N LEU A 253 8.86 -5.02 -1.09
CA LEU A 253 8.91 -6.44 -1.41
C LEU A 253 9.85 -6.70 -2.59
N GLN A 254 9.70 -5.95 -3.69
CA GLN A 254 10.58 -6.05 -4.86
C GLN A 254 12.04 -5.74 -4.49
N SER A 255 12.28 -4.73 -3.66
CA SER A 255 13.61 -4.41 -3.15
C SER A 255 14.24 -5.60 -2.41
N TRP A 256 13.47 -6.31 -1.57
CA TRP A 256 13.95 -7.52 -0.89
C TRP A 256 14.23 -8.67 -1.84
N VAL A 257 13.34 -8.92 -2.81
CA VAL A 257 13.54 -9.96 -3.84
C VAL A 257 14.82 -9.70 -4.65
N CYS A 258 15.07 -8.44 -5.02
CA CYS A 258 16.28 -8.04 -5.73
C CYS A 258 17.57 -8.33 -4.94
N VAL A 259 17.62 -7.98 -3.65
CA VAL A 259 18.86 -8.05 -2.86
C VAL A 259 19.09 -9.39 -2.18
N MET A 260 18.05 -10.20 -2.00
CA MET A 260 18.15 -11.46 -1.25
C MET A 260 19.24 -12.40 -1.80
N PRO A 261 19.40 -12.61 -3.12
CA PRO A 261 20.43 -13.50 -3.64
C PRO A 261 21.84 -13.05 -3.24
N LEU A 262 22.11 -11.74 -3.34
CA LEU A 262 23.37 -11.13 -2.93
C LEU A 262 23.64 -11.31 -1.43
N LEU A 263 22.63 -11.03 -0.60
CA LEU A 263 22.76 -11.15 0.85
C LEU A 263 23.02 -12.59 1.30
N ARG A 264 22.35 -13.58 0.68
CA ARG A 264 22.58 -15.00 1.02
C ARG A 264 23.97 -15.47 0.65
N ARG A 265 24.51 -15.02 -0.50
CA ARG A 265 25.89 -15.35 -0.94
C ARG A 265 26.96 -14.69 -0.08
N ALA A 266 26.66 -13.57 0.56
CA ALA A 266 27.60 -12.83 1.41
C ALA A 266 28.03 -13.58 2.69
N GLY A 267 27.25 -14.56 3.15
CA GLY A 267 27.55 -15.34 4.36
C GLY A 267 27.15 -14.61 5.66
N ASP A 268 28.11 -14.27 6.52
CA ASP A 268 27.84 -13.61 7.80
C ASP A 268 27.41 -12.15 7.60
N LEU A 269 26.19 -11.85 8.04
CA LEU A 269 25.55 -10.53 7.92
C LEU A 269 25.49 -9.77 9.26
N ARG A 270 25.98 -10.37 10.36
CA ARG A 270 25.93 -9.74 11.69
C ARG A 270 26.66 -8.40 11.68
N GLY A 271 25.97 -7.38 12.18
CA GLY A 271 26.49 -5.99 12.23
C GLY A 271 26.58 -5.28 10.87
N ARG A 272 26.18 -5.93 9.75
CA ARG A 272 26.15 -5.32 8.41
C ARG A 272 24.77 -4.83 8.02
N LEU A 273 23.72 -5.44 8.56
CA LEU A 273 22.33 -5.09 8.28
C LEU A 273 21.94 -3.84 9.08
N TRP A 274 21.13 -2.98 8.48
CA TRP A 274 20.60 -1.81 9.17
C TRP A 274 19.70 -2.24 10.34
N SER A 275 19.85 -1.56 11.48
CA SER A 275 19.21 -1.96 12.74
C SER A 275 18.55 -0.79 13.49
N GLY A 276 18.35 0.35 12.84
CA GLY A 276 17.79 1.58 13.44
C GLY A 276 16.26 1.62 13.58
N HIS A 277 15.58 0.47 13.62
CA HIS A 277 14.12 0.40 13.57
C HIS A 277 13.45 1.02 14.80
N THR A 278 14.06 0.87 15.99
CA THR A 278 13.48 1.42 17.23
C THR A 278 13.67 2.92 17.35
N GLU A 279 14.77 3.46 16.86
CA GLU A 279 15.05 4.89 16.76
C GLU A 279 14.00 5.58 15.88
N LEU A 280 13.63 4.96 14.76
CA LEU A 280 12.54 5.46 13.92
C LEU A 280 11.20 5.41 14.65
N ALA A 281 10.88 4.30 15.31
CA ALA A 281 9.64 4.16 16.08
C ALA A 281 9.54 5.24 17.19
N ASP A 282 10.66 5.52 17.85
CA ASP A 282 10.79 6.53 18.90
C ASP A 282 10.62 7.95 18.34
N ALA A 283 11.20 8.27 17.19
CA ALA A 283 11.01 9.55 16.51
C ALA A 283 9.53 9.75 16.11
N LEU A 284 8.88 8.72 15.55
CA LEU A 284 7.46 8.74 15.20
C LEU A 284 6.56 8.93 16.43
N ALA A 285 6.88 8.28 17.55
CA ALA A 285 6.14 8.41 18.80
C ALA A 285 6.26 9.82 19.42
N ARG A 286 7.43 10.47 19.26
CA ARG A 286 7.64 11.88 19.65
C ARG A 286 7.07 12.90 18.67
N HIS A 287 6.47 12.44 17.55
CA HIS A 287 6.05 13.30 16.44
C HIS A 287 7.19 14.16 15.86
N ASP A 288 8.43 13.67 15.94
CA ASP A 288 9.61 14.34 15.42
C ASP A 288 9.79 13.98 13.94
N ALA A 289 9.12 14.74 13.07
CA ALA A 289 9.15 14.53 11.63
C ALA A 289 10.55 14.67 11.03
N HIS A 290 11.38 15.57 11.58
CA HIS A 290 12.74 15.79 11.09
C HIS A 290 13.64 14.61 11.44
N ALA A 291 13.61 14.13 12.69
CA ALA A 291 14.39 12.95 13.07
C ALA A 291 13.92 11.70 12.32
N ALA A 292 12.61 11.49 12.17
CA ALA A 292 12.08 10.34 11.43
C ALA A 292 12.53 10.36 9.96
N HIS A 293 12.49 11.53 9.31
CA HIS A 293 12.96 11.71 7.94
C HIS A 293 14.47 11.45 7.78
N ALA A 294 15.28 11.96 8.72
CA ALA A 294 16.72 11.71 8.73
C ALA A 294 17.05 10.21 8.86
N ILE A 295 16.36 9.49 9.75
CA ILE A 295 16.55 8.05 9.96
C ILE A 295 16.13 7.24 8.72
N ILE A 296 15.03 7.63 8.04
CA ILE A 296 14.61 6.97 6.79
C ILE A 296 15.64 7.21 5.67
N THR A 297 16.20 8.41 5.60
CA THR A 297 17.27 8.74 4.64
C THR A 297 18.51 7.88 4.91
N GLU A 298 18.93 7.78 6.18
CA GLU A 298 20.04 6.92 6.60
C GLU A 298 19.78 5.44 6.25
N TYR A 299 18.58 4.93 6.52
CA TYR A 299 18.18 3.58 6.15
C TYR A 299 18.35 3.32 4.64
N ASN A 300 17.85 4.23 3.80
CA ASN A 300 17.94 4.10 2.34
C ASN A 300 19.41 4.16 1.87
N SER A 301 20.22 5.07 2.42
CA SER A 301 21.65 5.17 2.10
C SER A 301 22.43 3.94 2.55
N HIS A 302 22.17 3.42 3.75
CA HIS A 302 22.79 2.19 4.25
C HIS A 302 22.46 0.98 3.38
N ALA A 303 21.18 0.82 3.03
CA ALA A 303 20.72 -0.27 2.19
C ALA A 303 21.39 -0.24 0.81
N LEU A 304 21.47 0.94 0.19
CA LEU A 304 22.15 1.12 -1.09
C LEU A 304 23.65 0.82 -0.99
N ALA A 305 24.36 1.40 -0.02
CA ALA A 305 25.79 1.20 0.16
C ALA A 305 26.16 -0.27 0.40
N LEU A 306 25.36 -0.99 1.21
CA LEU A 306 25.58 -2.41 1.47
C LEU A 306 25.46 -3.24 0.19
N VAL A 307 24.42 -2.99 -0.62
CA VAL A 307 24.17 -3.74 -1.85
C VAL A 307 25.25 -3.45 -2.89
N GLU A 308 25.69 -2.20 -3.03
CA GLU A 308 26.77 -1.82 -3.94
C GLU A 308 28.12 -2.44 -3.54
N ASP A 309 28.45 -2.46 -2.24
CA ASP A 309 29.64 -3.15 -1.72
C ASP A 309 29.59 -4.65 -2.04
N LEU A 310 28.45 -5.30 -1.82
CA LEU A 310 28.29 -6.73 -2.08
C LEU A 310 28.38 -7.07 -3.56
N ALA A 311 27.70 -6.32 -4.42
CA ALA A 311 27.74 -6.51 -5.87
C ALA A 311 29.16 -6.30 -6.42
N SER A 312 29.87 -5.28 -5.95
CA SER A 312 31.26 -5.02 -6.37
C SER A 312 32.21 -6.16 -6.00
N ARG A 313 32.02 -6.76 -4.82
CA ARG A 313 32.80 -7.93 -4.38
C ARG A 313 32.49 -9.19 -5.18
N GLU A 314 31.27 -9.35 -5.67
CA GLU A 314 30.88 -10.47 -6.52
C GLU A 314 31.57 -10.37 -7.89
N SER A 315 31.49 -9.20 -8.54
CA SER A 315 32.18 -8.96 -9.81
C SER A 315 33.70 -9.18 -9.72
N ALA A 316 34.31 -8.80 -8.59
CA ALA A 316 35.74 -9.01 -8.35
C ALA A 316 36.14 -10.48 -8.07
N ARG A 317 35.19 -11.38 -7.75
CA ARG A 317 35.44 -12.82 -7.61
C ARG A 317 35.29 -13.58 -8.93
N GLU A 318 34.57 -13.00 -9.89
CA GLU A 318 34.33 -13.56 -11.21
C GLU A 318 35.39 -13.17 -12.25
N THR A 319 36.25 -12.20 -11.91
CA THR A 319 37.39 -11.73 -12.74
C THR A 319 38.71 -12.35 -12.29
#